data_AF-A0A7K2EY69-F1
#
_entry.id   AF-A0A7K2EY69-F1
#
_cell.length_a   1.000
_cell.length_b   1.000
_cell.length_c   1.000
_cell.angle_alpha   90.00
_cell.angle_beta   90.00
_cell.angle_gamma   90.00
#
_symmetry.space_group_name_H-M   'P 1'
#
loop_
_entity.id
_entity.type
_entity.pdbx_description
1 polymer ?
#
loop_
_entity_poly.entity_id
_entity_poly.type
_entity_poly.pdbx_seq_one_letter_code
_entity_poly.pdbx_strand_id
1 'polypeptide(L)' 'MVDLDAGVRDLAQTVRPATMRSLDAIHLATALRGRSRLTAFLTYDKRLADAAREAGLPVEVPA' A
#
# COMPACT_ATOMS: atom_id res chain seq x y z
N MET A 1 12.54 12.12 -12.95
CA MET A 1 11.18 11.76 -12.53
C MET A 1 11.04 10.25 -12.73
N VAL A 2 10.41 9.53 -11.81
CA VAL A 2 10.25 8.06 -11.92
C VAL A 2 8.87 7.78 -12.48
N ASP A 3 8.80 6.91 -13.49
CA ASP A 3 7.53 6.50 -14.09
C ASP A 3 6.72 5.62 -13.13
N LEU A 4 5.41 5.87 -13.08
CA LEU A 4 4.47 5.11 -12.26
C LEU A 4 3.54 4.29 -13.16
N ASP A 5 3.57 2.97 -13.02
CA ASP A 5 2.74 2.05 -13.82
C ASP A 5 1.24 2.39 -13.69
N ALA A 6 0.54 2.42 -14.82
CA ALA A 6 -0.88 2.74 -14.90
C ALA A 6 -1.76 1.90 -13.97
N GLY A 7 -1.54 0.59 -13.90
CA GLY A 7 -2.33 -0.28 -13.03
C GLY A 7 -2.10 0.00 -11.53
N VAL A 8 -0.94 0.54 -11.15
CA VAL A 8 -0.72 0.99 -9.76
C VAL A 8 -1.50 2.29 -9.53
N ARG A 9 -1.47 3.23 -10.48
CA ARG A 9 -2.24 4.48 -10.38
C ARG A 9 -3.73 4.25 -10.27
N ASP A 10 -4.26 3.32 -11.06
CA ASP A 10 -5.69 2.99 -11.06
C ASP A 10 -6.08 2.33 -9.75
N LEU A 11 -5.27 1.38 -9.27
CA LEU A 11 -5.51 0.72 -7.99
C LEU A 11 -5.41 1.71 -6.81
N ALA A 12 -4.45 2.63 -6.84
CA ALA A 12 -4.26 3.66 -5.80
C ALA A 12 -5.47 4.60 -5.66
N GLN A 13 -6.30 4.77 -6.69
CA GLN A 13 -7.54 5.55 -6.59
C GLN A 13 -8.64 4.83 -5.78
N THR A 14 -8.49 3.52 -5.60
CA THR A 14 -9.54 2.65 -5.01
C THR A 14 -9.22 2.18 -3.60
N VAL A 15 -7.97 2.34 -3.13
CA VAL A 15 -7.58 1.90 -1.79
C VAL A 15 -8.33 2.68 -0.71
N ARG A 16 -8.44 2.05 0.48
CA ARG A 16 -9.13 2.63 1.64
C ARG A 16 -8.15 2.89 2.78
N PRO A 17 -8.41 3.91 3.63
CA PRO A 17 -9.49 4.90 3.50
C PRO A 17 -9.28 5.91 2.36
N ALA A 18 -10.36 6.53 1.86
CA ALA A 18 -10.27 7.52 0.76
C ALA A 18 -9.50 8.80 1.15
N THR A 19 -9.30 9.04 2.44
CA THR A 19 -8.51 10.15 2.99
C THR A 19 -7.01 9.86 3.04
N MET A 20 -6.57 8.68 2.61
CA MET A 20 -5.17 8.29 2.57
C MET A 20 -4.35 9.25 1.69
N ARG A 21 -3.16 9.63 2.15
CA ARG A 21 -2.24 10.48 1.39
C ARG A 21 -1.80 9.77 0.11
N SER A 22 -1.56 10.50 -0.97
CA SER A 22 -1.28 9.91 -2.29
C SER A 22 -0.09 8.94 -2.30
N LEU A 23 0.99 9.23 -1.56
CA LEU A 23 2.15 8.33 -1.48
C LEU A 23 1.83 7.04 -0.72
N ASP A 24 1.06 7.13 0.36
CA ASP A 24 0.59 5.96 1.11
C ASP A 24 -0.33 5.10 0.24
N ALA A 25 -1.19 5.73 -0.56
CA ALA A 25 -2.10 5.05 -1.48
C ALA A 25 -1.35 4.33 -2.60
N ILE A 26 -0.33 4.97 -3.19
CA ILE A 26 0.55 4.36 -4.20
C ILE A 26 1.33 3.20 -3.59
N HIS A 27 1.84 3.33 -2.37
CA HIS A 27 2.57 2.27 -1.68
C HIS A 27 1.67 1.05 -1.45
N LEU A 28 0.49 1.24 -0.87
CA LEU A 28 -0.47 0.17 -0.63
C LEU A 28 -0.93 -0.49 -1.95
N ALA A 29 -1.22 0.29 -2.99
CA ALA A 29 -1.59 -0.23 -4.29
C ALA A 29 -0.49 -1.08 -4.94
N THR A 30 0.77 -0.65 -4.82
CA THR A 30 1.92 -1.42 -5.32
C THR A 30 2.00 -2.78 -4.64
N ALA A 31 1.85 -2.82 -3.32
CA ALA A 31 1.86 -4.04 -2.54
C ALA A 31 0.70 -4.98 -2.89
N LEU A 32 -0.51 -4.43 -3.04
CA LEU A 32 -1.70 -5.20 -3.42
C LEU A 32 -1.57 -5.82 -4.81
N ARG A 33 -0.98 -5.10 -5.77
CA ARG A 33 -0.74 -5.63 -7.12
C ARG A 33 0.28 -6.78 -7.12
N GLY A 34 1.25 -6.76 -6.20
CA GLY A 34 2.25 -7.80 -6.02
C GLY A 34 1.89 -8.87 -4.98
N ARG A 35 0.67 -8.86 -4.42
CA ARG A 35 0.28 -9.61 -3.21
C ARG A 35 0.65 -11.09 -3.26
N SER A 36 0.52 -11.75 -4.41
CA SER A 36 0.82 -13.19 -4.54
C SER A 36 2.28 -13.56 -4.30
N ARG A 37 3.20 -12.59 -4.34
CA ARG A 37 4.63 -12.76 -4.12
C ARG A 37 5.16 -11.95 -2.94
N LEU A 38 4.28 -11.26 -2.22
CA LEU A 38 4.65 -10.35 -1.14
C LEU A 38 4.73 -11.12 0.18
N THR A 39 5.94 -11.19 0.76
CA THR A 39 6.16 -11.84 2.06
C THR A 39 5.70 -10.96 3.22
N ALA A 40 6.01 -9.66 3.16
CA ALA A 40 5.64 -8.67 4.18
C ALA A 40 5.51 -7.28 3.55
N PHE A 41 4.62 -6.47 4.11
CA PHE A 41 4.48 -5.05 3.86
C PHE A 41 5.09 -4.29 5.04
N LEU A 42 6.24 -3.65 4.80
CA LEU A 42 7.03 -3.01 5.84
C LEU A 42 6.74 -1.50 5.88
N THR A 43 6.36 -0.98 7.04
CA THR A 43 6.19 0.48 7.22
C THR A 43 6.36 0.88 8.68
N TYR A 44 6.93 2.07 8.91
CA TYR A 44 6.97 2.72 10.22
C TYR A 44 5.73 3.58 10.49
N ASP A 45 4.97 3.96 9.45
CA ASP A 45 3.75 4.75 9.61
C ASP A 45 2.61 3.85 10.07
N LYS A 46 2.14 4.08 11.31
CA LYS A 46 1.07 3.30 11.94
C LYS A 46 -0.23 3.31 11.15
N ARG A 47 -0.61 4.46 10.56
CA ARG A 47 -1.86 4.58 9.80
C ARG A 47 -1.81 3.79 8.50
N LEU A 48 -0.64 3.79 7.84
CA LEU A 48 -0.44 2.96 6.65
C LEU A 48 -0.37 1.47 7.00
N ALA A 49 0.24 1.13 8.14
CA ALA A 49 0.26 -0.24 8.64
C ALA A 49 -1.17 -0.76 8.86
N ASP A 50 -2.04 0.05 9.47
CA ASP A 50 -3.43 -0.33 9.73
C ASP A 50 -4.22 -0.52 8.43
N ALA A 51 -4.10 0.41 7.47
CA ALA A 51 -4.75 0.26 6.17
C ALA A 51 -4.26 -0.98 5.39
N ALA A 52 -2.97 -1.31 5.48
CA ALA A 52 -2.41 -2.52 4.87
C ALA A 52 -2.94 -3.80 5.54
N ARG A 53 -3.10 -3.81 6.87
CA ARG A 53 -3.74 -4.92 7.60
C ARG A 53 -5.20 -5.09 7.21
N GLU A 54 -5.95 -3.99 7.13
CA GLU A 54 -7.34 -4.00 6.67
C GLU A 54 -7.48 -4.54 5.23
N ALA A 55 -6.50 -4.25 4.38
CA ALA A 55 -6.42 -4.80 3.02
C ALA A 55 -5.97 -6.28 2.97
N GLY A 56 -5.71 -6.90 4.13
CA GLY A 56 -5.33 -8.31 4.27
C GLY A 56 -3.89 -8.62 3.87
N LEU A 57 -2.98 -7.63 3.93
CA LEU A 57 -1.56 -7.85 3.72
C LEU A 57 -0.87 -8.30 5.02
N PRO A 58 0.16 -9.16 4.94
CA PRO A 58 1.05 -9.39 6.08
C PRO A 58 1.86 -8.12 6.34
N VAL A 59 1.76 -7.53 7.54
CA VAL A 59 2.39 -6.24 7.86
C VAL A 59 3.43 -6.39 8.96
N GLU A 60 4.61 -5.83 8.72
CA GLU A 60 5.68 -5.70 9.72
C GLU A 60 5.94 -4.21 9.99
N VAL A 61 6.08 -3.87 11.28
CA VAL A 61 6.35 -2.50 11.73
C VAL A 61 7.62 -2.54 12.57
N PRO A 62 8.75 -2.07 12.05
CA PRO A 62 9.98 -2.03 12.83
C PRO A 62 9.90 -0.99 13.95
N ALA A 63 10.72 -1.18 14.98
CA ALA A 63 10.80 -0.32 16.17
C ALA A 63 11.46 1.03 15.86
#